data_AF-A0A2I0JK38-F1
#
_entry.id   AF-A0A2I0JK38-F1
#
_cell.length_a   1.000
_cell.length_b   1.000
_cell.length_c   1.000
_cell.angle_alpha   90.00
_cell.angle_beta   90.00
_cell.angle_gamma   90.00
#
_symmetry.space_group_name_H-M   'P 1'
#
loop_
_entity.id
_entity.type
_entity.pdbx_description
1 polymer ?
#
loop_
_entity_poly.entity_id
_entity_poly.type
_entity_poly.pdbx_seq_one_letter_code
_entity_poly.pdbx_strand_id
1 'polypeptide(L)'
;MDTRVGNNDVIVSVAASVCGGWKIEIESPEFWVHRKAAGYSQMLVMLKIRGGKDEPYRLSAFEPISGRFSTLPPIPGFPAGLPKYFELVAVGSELLVLGGWDPVRYGKFYSYASASDGERMVYAAGGCFKRLGNSLKSAMAYDIKLDEWIIMPDMAKESEYCKGAFQSGKFHVIGGYKTYQNWEESGYMMSEEIFDPVAWS
;
A
#
# COMPACT_ATOMS: atom_id res chain seq x y z
N MET A 1 -35.03 -7.46 10.67
CA MET A 1 -34.10 -7.33 11.81
C MET A 1 -32.97 -8.31 11.56
N ASP A 2 -31.85 -7.83 11.01
CA ASP A 2 -30.62 -8.60 10.88
C ASP A 2 -29.51 -7.76 11.50
N THR A 3 -29.03 -8.17 12.67
CA THR A 3 -28.07 -7.46 13.52
C THR A 3 -26.62 -7.90 13.28
N ARG A 4 -26.32 -8.52 12.14
CA ARG A 4 -25.00 -9.13 11.86
C ARG A 4 -23.89 -8.15 11.48
N VAL A 5 -24.15 -6.84 11.40
CA VAL A 5 -23.17 -5.86 10.92
C VAL A 5 -22.49 -5.18 12.11
N GLY A 6 -21.23 -5.56 12.37
CA GLY A 6 -20.30 -4.74 13.17
C GLY A 6 -19.60 -5.40 14.38
N ASN A 7 -19.81 -6.69 14.68
CA ASN A 7 -19.32 -7.29 15.93
C ASN A 7 -18.25 -8.39 15.76
N ASN A 8 -17.81 -8.67 14.54
CA ASN A 8 -16.95 -9.81 14.25
C ASN A 8 -15.53 -9.66 14.81
N ASP A 9 -14.94 -8.47 14.76
CA ASP A 9 -13.58 -8.24 15.28
C ASP A 9 -13.55 -8.33 16.82
N VAL A 10 -14.63 -7.89 17.46
CA VAL A 10 -14.83 -8.03 18.91
C VAL A 10 -14.93 -9.52 19.27
N ILE A 11 -15.66 -10.32 18.48
CA ILE A 11 -15.81 -11.76 18.73
C ILE A 11 -14.48 -12.50 18.56
N VAL A 12 -13.68 -12.18 17.53
CA VAL A 12 -12.37 -12.82 17.31
C VAL A 12 -11.39 -12.45 18.44
N SER A 13 -11.35 -11.18 18.85
CA SER A 13 -10.53 -10.72 19.97
C SER A 13 -10.91 -11.39 21.30
N VAL A 14 -12.21 -11.51 21.57
CA VAL A 14 -12.71 -12.22 22.77
C VAL A 14 -12.33 -13.70 22.71
N ALA A 15 -12.52 -14.37 21.56
CA ALA A 15 -12.18 -15.79 21.42
C ALA A 15 -10.68 -16.07 21.64
N ALA A 16 -9.80 -15.21 21.13
CA ALA A 16 -8.35 -15.33 21.36
C ALA A 16 -7.95 -15.17 22.83
N SER A 17 -8.75 -14.46 23.62
CA SER A 17 -8.49 -14.26 25.06
C SER A 17 -8.91 -15.44 25.95
N VAL A 18 -9.69 -16.40 25.42
CA VAL A 18 -10.26 -17.50 26.22
C VAL A 18 -9.19 -18.52 26.65
N CYS A 19 -8.34 -18.97 25.72
CA CYS A 19 -7.23 -19.87 26.05
C CYS A 19 -6.10 -19.78 25.02
N GLY A 20 -4.91 -20.28 25.39
CA GLY A 20 -3.73 -20.27 24.51
C GLY A 20 -3.93 -21.06 23.21
N GLY A 21 -4.71 -22.13 23.20
CA GLY A 21 -5.02 -22.90 21.99
C GLY A 21 -5.83 -22.10 20.98
N TRP A 22 -6.89 -21.42 21.43
CA TRP A 22 -7.69 -20.52 20.59
C TRP A 22 -6.86 -19.34 20.07
N LYS A 23 -5.97 -18.80 20.91
CA LYS A 23 -5.05 -17.75 20.50
C LYS A 23 -4.14 -18.21 19.36
N ILE A 24 -3.49 -19.35 19.51
CA ILE A 24 -2.61 -19.93 18.48
C ILE A 24 -3.37 -20.13 17.17
N GLU A 25 -4.58 -20.69 17.23
CA GLU A 25 -5.40 -20.93 16.05
C GLU A 25 -5.81 -19.63 15.37
N ILE A 26 -6.27 -18.61 16.12
CA ILE A 26 -6.69 -17.32 15.55
C ILE A 26 -5.51 -16.52 14.99
N GLU A 27 -4.34 -16.64 15.59
CA GLU A 27 -3.11 -16.01 15.08
C GLU A 27 -2.52 -16.78 13.88
N SER A 28 -3.04 -17.98 13.57
CA SER A 28 -2.58 -18.77 12.42
C SER A 28 -3.01 -18.15 11.08
N PRO A 29 -2.17 -18.18 10.03
CA PRO A 29 -2.56 -17.77 8.68
C PRO A 29 -3.74 -18.59 8.13
N GLU A 30 -3.81 -19.88 8.46
CA GLU A 30 -4.83 -20.81 7.98
C GLU A 30 -6.23 -20.37 8.41
N PHE A 31 -6.39 -19.92 9.66
CA PHE A 31 -7.66 -19.40 10.17
C PHE A 31 -8.17 -18.24 9.33
N TRP A 32 -7.31 -17.26 9.00
CA TRP A 32 -7.70 -16.10 8.21
C TRP A 32 -8.04 -16.45 6.76
N VAL A 33 -7.32 -17.40 6.16
CA VAL A 33 -7.65 -17.96 4.84
C VAL A 33 -9.02 -18.61 4.85
N HIS A 34 -9.30 -19.46 5.84
CA HIS A 34 -10.59 -20.17 5.96
C HIS A 34 -11.73 -19.19 6.23
N ARG A 35 -11.51 -18.20 7.09
CA ARG A 35 -12.47 -17.15 7.39
C ARG A 35 -12.85 -16.35 6.14
N LYS A 36 -11.87 -15.99 5.31
CA LYS A 36 -12.10 -15.30 4.04
C LYS A 36 -12.88 -16.19 3.06
N ALA A 37 -12.49 -17.45 2.90
CA ALA A 37 -13.17 -18.40 2.01
C ALA A 37 -14.63 -18.67 2.43
N ALA A 38 -14.91 -18.67 3.73
CA ALA A 38 -16.26 -18.84 4.28
C ALA A 38 -17.11 -17.55 4.29
N GLY A 39 -16.59 -16.42 3.76
CA GLY A 39 -17.34 -15.16 3.67
C GLY A 39 -17.50 -14.42 4.99
N TYR A 40 -16.70 -14.73 6.01
CA TYR A 40 -16.72 -14.06 7.31
C TYR A 40 -15.74 -12.88 7.41
N SER A 41 -15.03 -12.57 6.32
CA SER A 41 -14.18 -11.37 6.22
C SER A 41 -15.01 -10.11 6.00
N GLN A 42 -14.67 -9.03 6.70
CA GLN A 42 -15.24 -7.70 6.47
C GLN A 42 -14.35 -6.94 5.49
N MET A 43 -14.96 -6.33 4.48
CA MET A 43 -14.25 -5.44 3.56
C MET A 43 -14.24 -4.02 4.13
N LEU A 44 -13.06 -3.44 4.24
CA LEU A 44 -12.86 -2.04 4.63
C LEU A 44 -12.18 -1.29 3.48
N VAL A 45 -12.51 -0.02 3.34
CA VAL A 45 -11.80 0.90 2.44
C VAL A 45 -10.91 1.78 3.28
N MET A 46 -9.60 1.70 3.04
CA MET A 46 -8.61 2.50 3.74
C MET A 46 -8.33 3.79 2.98
N LEU A 47 -8.45 4.91 3.68
CA LEU A 47 -8.31 6.24 3.08
C LEU A 47 -7.19 7.01 3.77
N LYS A 48 -6.33 7.63 2.97
CA LYS A 48 -5.41 8.67 3.45
C LYS A 48 -6.15 10.01 3.44
N ILE A 49 -6.39 10.57 4.62
CA ILE A 49 -7.15 11.81 4.81
C ILE A 49 -6.23 12.87 5.40
N ARG A 50 -6.42 14.11 4.98
CA ARG A 50 -5.79 15.30 5.55
C ARG A 50 -6.87 16.35 5.72
N GLY A 51 -6.99 16.92 6.92
CA GLY A 51 -8.01 17.94 7.22
C GLY A 51 -7.65 19.29 6.62
N GLY A 52 -6.47 19.83 6.97
CA GLY A 52 -5.99 21.16 6.55
C GLY A 52 -4.67 21.19 5.79
N LYS A 53 -4.30 22.37 5.23
CA LYS A 53 -3.06 22.55 4.45
C LYS A 53 -1.78 22.22 5.25
N ASP A 54 -1.78 22.39 6.55
CA ASP A 54 -0.61 22.14 7.38
C ASP A 54 -0.80 20.95 8.35
N GLU A 55 -1.93 20.24 8.22
CA GLU A 55 -2.18 19.07 9.03
C GLU A 55 -1.49 17.82 8.46
N PRO A 56 -1.04 16.90 9.34
CA PRO A 56 -0.46 15.65 8.92
C PRO A 56 -1.52 14.72 8.32
N TYR A 57 -1.09 13.79 7.48
CA TYR A 57 -1.97 12.74 6.99
C TYR A 57 -2.33 11.77 8.11
N ARG A 58 -3.58 11.31 8.10
CA ARG A 58 -4.11 10.25 8.97
C ARG A 58 -4.79 9.19 8.11
N LEU A 59 -4.96 8.00 8.68
CA LEU A 59 -5.72 6.94 8.05
C LEU A 59 -7.13 6.86 8.64
N SER A 60 -8.11 6.69 7.77
CA SER A 60 -9.48 6.37 8.14
C SER A 60 -9.93 5.11 7.44
N ALA A 61 -10.64 4.25 8.18
CA ALA A 61 -11.32 3.09 7.64
C ALA A 61 -12.78 3.46 7.37
N PHE A 62 -13.22 3.24 6.13
CA PHE A 62 -14.62 3.32 5.73
C PHE A 62 -15.19 1.92 5.62
N GLU A 63 -16.26 1.65 6.35
CA GLU A 63 -17.02 0.40 6.27
C GLU A 63 -18.17 0.57 5.26
N PRO A 64 -18.10 -0.04 4.06
CA PRO A 64 -19.05 0.25 2.98
C PRO A 64 -20.48 -0.20 3.28
N ILE A 65 -20.64 -1.26 4.07
CA ILE A 65 -21.95 -1.82 4.41
C ILE A 65 -22.70 -0.92 5.38
N SER A 66 -22.02 -0.41 6.41
CA SER A 66 -22.64 0.46 7.41
C SER A 66 -22.60 1.94 7.02
N GLY A 67 -21.75 2.31 6.04
CA GLY A 67 -21.50 3.69 5.64
C GLY A 67 -20.71 4.49 6.66
N ARG A 68 -20.06 3.83 7.64
CA ARG A 68 -19.39 4.50 8.75
C ARG A 68 -17.91 4.70 8.49
N PHE A 69 -17.42 5.86 8.92
CA PHE A 69 -16.00 6.15 9.01
C PHE A 69 -15.52 5.92 10.44
N SER A 70 -14.29 5.40 10.56
CA SER A 70 -13.54 5.37 11.81
C SER A 70 -12.12 5.85 11.56
N THR A 71 -11.57 6.61 12.50
CA THR A 71 -10.17 7.05 12.44
C THR A 71 -9.31 5.98 13.09
N LEU A 72 -8.24 5.57 12.40
CA LEU A 72 -7.29 4.62 12.98
C LEU A 72 -6.43 5.30 14.06
N PRO A 73 -5.94 4.53 15.05
CA PRO A 73 -4.95 5.05 15.99
C PRO A 73 -3.70 5.53 15.25
N PRO A 74 -2.92 6.46 15.85
CA PRO A 74 -1.64 6.88 15.29
C PRO A 74 -0.72 5.68 15.03
N ILE A 75 -0.04 5.69 13.90
CA ILE A 75 0.89 4.62 13.53
C ILE A 75 2.11 4.70 14.46
N PRO A 76 2.57 3.56 15.02
CA PRO A 76 3.79 3.52 15.83
C PRO A 76 4.98 4.16 15.09
N GLY A 77 5.74 5.01 15.79
CA GLY A 77 6.85 5.75 15.18
C GLY A 77 6.47 7.02 14.41
N PHE A 78 5.17 7.29 14.21
CA PHE A 78 4.62 8.50 13.58
C PHE A 78 3.53 9.17 14.45
N PRO A 79 3.83 9.56 15.71
CA PRO A 79 2.85 10.14 16.62
C PRO A 79 2.32 11.51 16.14
N ALA A 80 3.13 12.24 15.37
CA ALA A 80 2.75 13.49 14.72
C ALA A 80 2.00 13.30 13.39
N GLY A 81 1.72 12.05 13.00
CA GLY A 81 1.03 11.68 11.76
C GLY A 81 1.98 11.34 10.60
N LEU A 82 1.40 10.94 9.47
CA LEU A 82 2.13 10.31 8.36
C LEU A 82 2.88 11.31 7.46
N PRO A 83 3.94 10.87 6.75
CA PRO A 83 4.65 11.67 5.75
C PRO A 83 3.72 12.24 4.69
N LYS A 84 4.18 13.23 3.92
CA LYS A 84 3.47 13.70 2.72
C LYS A 84 3.81 12.81 1.53
N TYR A 85 2.91 12.69 0.54
CA TYR A 85 3.19 11.98 -0.73
C TYR A 85 3.58 10.48 -0.60
N PHE A 86 3.25 9.84 0.52
CA PHE A 86 3.39 8.38 0.65
C PHE A 86 2.36 7.66 -0.21
N GLU A 87 2.70 6.43 -0.57
CA GLU A 87 1.76 5.48 -1.17
C GLU A 87 1.22 4.53 -0.11
N LEU A 88 -0.05 4.16 -0.29
CA LEU A 88 -0.77 3.25 0.58
C LEU A 88 -1.12 2.02 -0.24
N VAL A 89 -0.58 0.86 0.14
CA VAL A 89 -0.78 -0.39 -0.60
C VAL A 89 -1.35 -1.45 0.33
N ALA A 90 -2.48 -2.04 -0.06
CA ALA A 90 -3.06 -3.18 0.63
C ALA A 90 -2.52 -4.50 0.03
N VAL A 91 -2.15 -5.46 0.87
CA VAL A 91 -1.64 -6.77 0.47
C VAL A 91 -2.07 -7.80 1.49
N GLY A 92 -2.80 -8.83 1.07
CA GLY A 92 -3.44 -9.76 2.01
C GLY A 92 -4.34 -9.02 3.02
N SER A 93 -3.99 -9.13 4.30
CA SER A 93 -4.63 -8.41 5.42
C SER A 93 -3.81 -7.21 5.93
N GLU A 94 -2.71 -6.89 5.28
CA GLU A 94 -1.78 -5.84 5.69
C GLU A 94 -1.96 -4.56 4.87
N LEU A 95 -1.55 -3.45 5.47
CA LEU A 95 -1.59 -2.12 4.87
C LEU A 95 -0.22 -1.48 5.02
N LEU A 96 0.48 -1.30 3.90
CA LEU A 96 1.82 -0.72 3.89
C LEU A 96 1.75 0.76 3.60
N VAL A 97 2.54 1.52 4.37
CA VAL A 97 2.82 2.93 4.14
C VAL A 97 4.23 3.03 3.56
N LEU A 98 4.32 3.38 2.28
CA LEU A 98 5.60 3.37 1.56
C LEU A 98 6.06 4.80 1.25
N GLY A 99 7.35 5.03 1.45
CA GLY A 99 8.03 6.27 1.11
C GLY A 99 7.38 7.53 1.70
N GLY A 100 7.22 8.53 0.86
CA GLY A 100 6.79 9.86 1.21
C GLY A 100 7.95 10.84 1.46
N TRP A 101 7.56 12.00 1.94
CA TRP A 101 8.43 13.08 2.36
C TRP A 101 8.14 13.43 3.81
N ASP A 102 9.14 13.18 4.64
CA ASP A 102 9.17 13.63 6.02
C ASP A 102 10.08 14.88 6.11
N PRO A 103 9.55 16.06 6.48
CA PRO A 103 10.35 17.27 6.65
C PRO A 103 11.35 17.18 7.82
N VAL A 104 11.12 16.29 8.79
CA VAL A 104 11.99 16.08 9.96
C VAL A 104 13.13 15.12 9.64
N ARG A 105 12.83 14.01 8.95
CA ARG A 105 13.82 12.98 8.62
C ARG A 105 14.57 13.23 7.31
N TYR A 106 14.20 14.26 6.55
CA TYR A 106 14.77 14.64 5.24
C TYR A 106 14.73 13.56 4.13
N GLY A 107 14.23 12.36 4.43
CA GLY A 107 13.94 11.31 3.46
C GLY A 107 12.82 11.73 2.51
N LYS A 108 13.09 11.60 1.21
CA LYS A 108 12.19 11.98 0.12
C LYS A 108 12.22 10.90 -0.95
N PHE A 109 11.19 10.07 -0.95
CA PHE A 109 10.95 9.10 -2.00
C PHE A 109 9.45 9.06 -2.28
N TYR A 110 9.00 9.62 -3.40
CA TYR A 110 7.59 9.79 -3.70
C TYR A 110 7.35 9.73 -5.22
N SER A 111 6.09 9.81 -5.64
CA SER A 111 5.70 9.84 -7.05
C SER A 111 6.11 8.59 -7.86
N TYR A 112 6.29 7.45 -7.21
CA TYR A 112 6.52 6.16 -7.88
C TYR A 112 5.19 5.42 -8.09
N ALA A 113 5.19 4.47 -9.02
CA ALA A 113 4.11 3.51 -9.18
C ALA A 113 4.23 2.45 -8.09
N SER A 114 3.10 2.04 -7.51
CA SER A 114 3.05 0.88 -6.64
C SER A 114 1.77 0.08 -6.84
N ALA A 115 1.85 -1.23 -6.64
CA ALA A 115 0.71 -2.14 -6.65
C ALA A 115 1.05 -3.40 -5.87
N SER A 116 0.05 -4.23 -5.61
CA SER A 116 0.19 -5.50 -4.90
C SER A 116 -0.41 -6.62 -5.72
N ASP A 117 0.13 -7.84 -5.60
CA ASP A 117 -0.50 -9.04 -6.14
C ASP A 117 -1.78 -9.44 -5.36
N GLY A 118 -2.05 -8.78 -4.25
CA GLY A 118 -3.18 -9.02 -3.36
C GLY A 118 -2.93 -10.04 -2.27
N GLU A 119 -1.76 -10.70 -2.26
CA GLU A 119 -1.46 -11.82 -1.37
C GLU A 119 -0.16 -11.66 -0.58
N ARG A 120 0.96 -11.33 -1.25
CA ARG A 120 2.30 -11.35 -0.64
C ARG A 120 3.21 -10.25 -1.15
N MET A 121 3.20 -9.99 -2.45
CA MET A 121 4.19 -9.13 -3.08
C MET A 121 3.64 -7.72 -3.27
N VAL A 122 4.44 -6.73 -2.91
CA VAL A 122 4.21 -5.33 -3.23
C VAL A 122 5.28 -4.84 -4.18
N TYR A 123 4.89 -4.29 -5.32
CA TYR A 123 5.78 -3.80 -6.36
C TYR A 123 5.86 -2.28 -6.30
N ALA A 124 7.04 -1.75 -6.56
CA ALA A 124 7.29 -0.32 -6.68
C ALA A 124 8.26 -0.04 -7.84
N ALA A 125 7.98 1.00 -8.63
CA ALA A 125 8.86 1.39 -9.72
C ALA A 125 8.84 2.90 -9.99
N GLY A 126 10.02 3.43 -10.30
CA GLY A 126 10.21 4.85 -10.61
C GLY A 126 10.18 5.75 -9.39
N GLY A 127 9.57 6.91 -9.55
CA GLY A 127 9.56 7.99 -8.57
C GLY A 127 10.81 8.84 -8.59
N CYS A 128 10.96 9.69 -7.59
CA CYS A 128 12.11 10.58 -7.51
C CYS A 128 12.75 10.58 -6.13
N PHE A 129 14.08 10.73 -6.14
CA PHE A 129 14.89 10.88 -4.94
C PHE A 129 15.46 12.30 -4.88
N LYS A 130 14.90 13.13 -3.97
CA LYS A 130 15.12 14.59 -3.83
C LYS A 130 14.25 15.46 -4.76
N ARG A 131 14.20 16.77 -4.45
CA ARG A 131 13.28 17.76 -5.03
C ARG A 131 13.59 18.15 -6.50
N LEU A 132 14.78 17.86 -7.02
CA LEU A 132 15.17 18.20 -8.39
C LEU A 132 15.92 17.06 -9.07
N GLY A 133 15.47 16.70 -10.27
CA GLY A 133 16.27 16.11 -11.34
C GLY A 133 16.62 14.62 -11.26
N ASN A 134 16.22 13.91 -10.21
CA ASN A 134 16.59 12.51 -10.02
C ASN A 134 15.38 11.59 -10.05
N SER A 135 14.68 11.59 -11.17
CA SER A 135 13.72 10.53 -11.46
C SER A 135 14.46 9.20 -11.58
N LEU A 136 13.79 8.14 -11.18
CA LEU A 136 14.39 6.82 -11.07
C LEU A 136 13.86 5.91 -12.17
N LYS A 137 14.73 5.01 -12.62
CA LYS A 137 14.36 3.85 -13.42
C LYS A 137 14.24 2.57 -12.58
N SER A 138 14.69 2.61 -11.33
CA SER A 138 14.72 1.42 -10.47
C SER A 138 13.32 0.88 -10.21
N ALA A 139 13.20 -0.45 -10.23
CA ALA A 139 12.04 -1.18 -9.77
C ALA A 139 12.44 -2.17 -8.67
N MET A 140 11.54 -2.40 -7.72
CA MET A 140 11.72 -3.34 -6.63
C MET A 140 10.40 -4.01 -6.28
N ALA A 141 10.48 -5.23 -5.76
CA ALA A 141 9.37 -5.91 -5.11
C ALA A 141 9.67 -6.08 -3.62
N TYR A 142 8.67 -6.03 -2.78
CA TYR A 142 8.77 -6.29 -1.35
C TYR A 142 7.95 -7.52 -1.02
N ASP A 143 8.59 -8.48 -0.38
CA ASP A 143 7.97 -9.69 0.12
C ASP A 143 7.58 -9.47 1.58
N ILE A 144 6.29 -9.30 1.85
CA ILE A 144 5.81 -9.04 3.23
C ILE A 144 6.06 -10.22 4.17
N LYS A 145 6.17 -11.45 3.66
CA LYS A 145 6.37 -12.63 4.50
C LYS A 145 7.82 -12.76 4.93
N LEU A 146 8.75 -12.37 4.07
CA LEU A 146 10.18 -12.41 4.36
C LEU A 146 10.70 -11.10 4.96
N ASP A 147 9.93 -10.01 4.86
CA ASP A 147 10.37 -8.66 5.21
C ASP A 147 11.61 -8.23 4.39
N GLU A 148 11.60 -8.54 3.09
CA GLU A 148 12.76 -8.34 2.21
C GLU A 148 12.39 -7.60 0.92
N TRP A 149 13.28 -6.69 0.51
CA TRP A 149 13.22 -6.04 -0.79
C TRP A 149 14.03 -6.84 -1.82
N ILE A 150 13.39 -7.13 -2.94
CA ILE A 150 13.93 -7.82 -4.10
C ILE A 150 14.14 -6.79 -5.21
N ILE A 151 15.36 -6.72 -5.74
CA ILE A 151 15.70 -5.84 -6.86
C ILE A 151 15.09 -6.43 -8.13
N MET A 152 14.37 -5.61 -8.90
CA MET A 152 13.80 -5.97 -10.19
C MET A 152 14.63 -5.34 -11.33
N PRO A 153 14.44 -5.80 -12.58
CA PRO A 153 14.98 -5.10 -13.74
C PRO A 153 14.59 -3.63 -13.73
N ASP A 154 15.50 -2.76 -14.16
CA ASP A 154 15.17 -1.34 -14.30
C ASP A 154 14.11 -1.12 -15.40
N MET A 155 13.29 -0.10 -15.22
CA MET A 155 12.47 0.49 -16.27
C MET A 155 13.33 0.97 -17.45
N ALA A 156 12.73 1.00 -18.62
CA ALA A 156 13.39 1.47 -19.84
C ALA A 156 13.77 2.96 -19.75
N LYS A 157 12.99 3.76 -19.02
CA LYS A 157 13.19 5.20 -18.83
C LYS A 157 12.94 5.60 -17.39
N GLU A 158 13.57 6.68 -16.96
CA GLU A 158 13.23 7.28 -15.67
C GLU A 158 11.82 7.87 -15.72
N SER A 159 11.01 7.60 -14.68
CA SER A 159 9.63 8.09 -14.62
C SER A 159 9.24 8.48 -13.21
N GLU A 160 8.69 9.67 -13.05
CA GLU A 160 7.98 10.11 -11.86
C GLU A 160 6.51 10.44 -12.19
N TYR A 161 5.67 10.42 -11.16
CA TYR A 161 4.22 10.58 -11.21
C TYR A 161 3.47 9.49 -11.97
N CYS A 162 4.13 8.36 -12.23
CA CYS A 162 3.50 7.15 -12.75
C CYS A 162 2.50 6.55 -11.75
N LYS A 163 1.70 5.59 -12.24
CA LYS A 163 0.72 4.84 -11.46
C LYS A 163 0.94 3.35 -11.67
N GLY A 164 0.76 2.58 -10.59
CA GLY A 164 0.94 1.14 -10.60
C GLY A 164 -0.41 0.42 -10.61
N ALA A 165 -0.50 -0.68 -11.34
CA ALA A 165 -1.59 -1.63 -11.25
C ALA A 165 -1.04 -3.05 -11.34
N PHE A 166 -1.64 -3.99 -10.63
CA PHE A 166 -1.33 -5.40 -10.80
C PHE A 166 -2.52 -6.08 -11.46
N GLN A 167 -2.30 -6.72 -12.60
CA GLN A 167 -3.36 -7.38 -13.36
C GLN A 167 -2.77 -8.57 -14.11
N SER A 168 -3.54 -9.67 -14.19
CA SER A 168 -3.16 -10.85 -14.98
C SER A 168 -1.77 -11.41 -14.64
N GLY A 169 -1.40 -11.36 -13.36
CA GLY A 169 -0.11 -11.84 -12.86
C GLY A 169 1.07 -10.90 -13.14
N LYS A 170 0.84 -9.67 -13.61
CA LYS A 170 1.89 -8.73 -13.98
C LYS A 170 1.71 -7.39 -13.29
N PHE A 171 2.82 -6.71 -13.04
CA PHE A 171 2.84 -5.35 -12.55
C PHE A 171 2.98 -4.37 -13.72
N HIS A 172 2.06 -3.41 -13.79
CA HIS A 172 1.98 -2.42 -14.86
C HIS A 172 2.32 -1.04 -14.28
N VAL A 173 3.27 -0.37 -14.91
CA VAL A 173 3.63 1.02 -14.63
C VAL A 173 3.11 1.87 -15.77
N ILE A 174 2.20 2.77 -15.45
CA ILE A 174 1.44 3.53 -16.44
C ILE A 174 1.71 5.03 -16.26
N GLY A 175 2.04 5.70 -17.36
CA GLY A 175 2.15 7.13 -17.41
C GLY A 175 3.43 7.69 -16.78
N GLY A 176 3.32 8.92 -16.28
CA GLY A 176 4.43 9.68 -15.72
C GLY A 176 5.22 10.44 -16.78
N TYR A 177 6.35 10.99 -16.34
CA TYR A 177 7.28 11.72 -17.18
C TYR A 177 8.67 11.73 -16.54
N LYS A 178 9.68 12.03 -17.35
CA LYS A 178 11.07 12.05 -16.89
C LYS A 178 11.35 13.14 -15.87
N THR A 179 10.80 14.35 -16.02
CA THR A 179 11.05 15.46 -15.09
C THR A 179 9.86 16.41 -15.02
N TYR A 180 9.37 16.70 -13.80
CA TYR A 180 8.28 17.64 -13.53
C TYR A 180 8.52 19.03 -14.13
N GLN A 181 9.77 19.50 -14.13
CA GLN A 181 10.09 20.85 -14.58
C GLN A 181 9.82 21.09 -16.07
N ASN A 182 9.84 20.03 -16.88
CA ASN A 182 9.64 20.11 -18.32
C ASN A 182 8.49 19.20 -18.76
N TRP A 183 7.49 18.96 -17.92
CA TRP A 183 6.40 18.02 -18.22
C TRP A 183 5.64 18.37 -19.51
N GLU A 184 5.54 19.66 -19.85
CA GLU A 184 4.95 20.16 -21.10
C GLU A 184 5.82 19.86 -22.33
N GLU A 185 7.15 19.87 -22.18
CA GLU A 185 8.12 19.59 -23.27
C GLU A 185 8.42 18.09 -23.40
N SER A 186 8.44 17.36 -22.29
CA SER A 186 8.68 15.91 -22.26
C SER A 186 7.51 15.12 -22.82
N GLY A 187 6.33 15.75 -22.88
CA GLY A 187 5.05 15.10 -23.14
C GLY A 187 4.66 14.16 -22.00
N TYR A 188 3.37 13.86 -21.88
CA TYR A 188 2.93 12.70 -21.11
C TYR A 188 3.52 11.45 -21.75
N MET A 189 4.27 10.66 -21.00
CA MET A 189 4.63 9.34 -21.50
C MET A 189 3.35 8.50 -21.55
N MET A 190 2.81 8.28 -22.75
CA MET A 190 1.80 7.25 -23.02
C MET A 190 2.46 5.87 -23.04
N SER A 191 3.35 5.60 -22.08
CA SER A 191 4.06 4.33 -21.99
C SER A 191 3.48 3.50 -20.87
N GLU A 192 3.31 2.23 -21.18
CA GLU A 192 3.06 1.16 -20.23
C GLU A 192 4.33 0.33 -20.17
N GLU A 193 4.88 0.17 -18.97
CA GLU A 193 5.95 -0.79 -18.71
C GLU A 193 5.38 -1.96 -17.92
N ILE A 194 5.71 -3.18 -18.33
CA ILE A 194 5.12 -4.41 -17.78
C ILE A 194 6.23 -5.27 -17.18
N PHE A 195 5.99 -5.67 -15.95
CA PHE A 195 6.86 -6.40 -15.06
C PHE A 195 6.22 -7.77 -14.81
N ASP A 196 6.90 -8.85 -15.21
CA ASP A 196 6.42 -10.23 -15.09
C ASP A 196 7.18 -10.96 -13.96
N PRO A 197 6.58 -11.12 -12.76
CA PRO A 197 7.22 -11.74 -11.61
C PRO A 197 7.70 -13.18 -11.84
N VAL A 198 7.02 -13.93 -12.72
CA VAL A 198 7.33 -15.33 -13.01
C VAL A 198 8.58 -15.46 -13.87
N ALA A 199 8.94 -14.43 -14.62
CA ALA A 199 10.16 -14.42 -15.43
C ALA A 199 11.45 -14.29 -14.60
N TRP A 200 11.35 -14.14 -13.28
CA TRP A 200 12.48 -13.85 -12.38
C TRP A 200 12.69 -14.89 -11.27
N SER A 201 11.85 -15.94 -11.23
CA SER A 201 12.05 -17.16 -10.42
C SER A 201 12.83 -18.21 -11.19
#